data_AF-B9LP77-F1
#
_entry.id   AF-B9LP77-F1
#
_cell.length_a   1.000
_cell.length_b   1.000
_cell.length_c   1.000
_cell.angle_alpha   90.00
_cell.angle_beta   90.00
_cell.angle_gamma   90.00
#
_symmetry.space_group_name_H-M   'P 1'
#
loop_
_entity.id
_entity.type
_entity.pdbx_description
1 polymer ?
#
loop_
_entity_poly.entity_id
_entity_poly.type
_entity_poly.pdbx_seq_one_letter_code
_entity_poly.pdbx_strand_id
1 'polypeptide(L)'
;MGFFSDIKDDVVGFIRDPTDEQKALFVAVVVMMIADRALWWIDFPFVVRTTAAVGVGFIGLFIASYLLTGQFVPPDEDADDDKREEYVDEMDP
;
A
#
# COMPACT_ATOMS: atom_id res chain seq x y z
N MET A 1 23.64 -1.72 13.05
CA MET A 1 24.64 -0.74 12.55
C MET A 1 25.37 -1.30 11.33
N GLY A 2 24.59 -1.75 10.36
CA GLY A 2 25.06 -2.22 9.07
C GLY A 2 23.82 -2.42 8.23
N PHE A 3 23.76 -1.84 7.04
CA PHE A 3 22.59 -1.87 6.17
C PHE A 3 21.94 -3.27 6.04
N PHE A 4 22.78 -4.32 6.01
CA PHE A 4 22.32 -5.71 5.98
C PHE A 4 21.79 -6.26 7.31
N SER A 5 22.27 -5.77 8.47
CA SER A 5 21.67 -6.12 9.77
C SER A 5 20.29 -5.51 9.90
N ASP A 6 20.15 -4.26 9.45
CA ASP A 6 18.92 -3.50 9.62
C ASP A 6 17.82 -4.09 8.70
N ILE A 7 18.14 -4.45 7.45
CA ILE A 7 17.22 -5.20 6.56
C ILE A 7 16.82 -6.56 7.17
N LYS A 8 17.77 -7.28 7.77
CA LYS A 8 17.48 -8.57 8.39
C LYS A 8 16.53 -8.39 9.57
N ASP A 9 16.76 -7.38 10.39
CA ASP A 9 15.93 -7.08 11.56
C ASP A 9 14.52 -6.64 11.12
N ASP A 10 14.39 -5.87 10.04
CA ASP A 10 13.10 -5.51 9.44
C ASP A 10 12.33 -6.73 8.93
N VAL A 11 13.00 -7.64 8.21
CA VAL A 11 12.38 -8.88 7.72
C VAL A 11 11.98 -9.80 8.88
N VAL A 12 12.82 -9.90 9.91
CA VAL A 12 12.50 -10.67 11.12
C VAL A 12 11.33 -10.05 11.87
N GLY A 13 11.28 -8.72 11.96
CA GLY A 13 10.16 -7.97 12.51
C GLY A 13 8.86 -8.25 11.76
N PHE A 14 8.87 -8.08 10.44
CA PHE A 14 7.74 -8.39 9.56
C PHE A 14 7.23 -9.83 9.71
N ILE A 15 8.11 -10.81 9.91
CA ILE A 15 7.70 -12.22 10.07
C ILE A 15 7.16 -12.51 11.49
N ARG A 16 7.75 -11.91 12.52
CA ARG A 16 7.44 -12.24 13.92
C ARG A 16 6.31 -11.40 14.52
N ASP A 17 6.24 -10.13 14.15
CA ASP A 17 5.26 -9.18 14.68
C ASP A 17 5.00 -8.04 13.67
N PRO A 18 4.31 -8.32 12.56
CA PRO A 18 4.04 -7.30 11.54
C PRO A 18 3.02 -6.27 12.03
N THR A 19 3.21 -5.01 11.63
CA THR A 19 2.21 -3.95 11.80
C THR A 19 0.98 -4.20 10.92
N ASP A 20 -0.15 -3.56 11.23
CA ASP A 20 -1.39 -3.77 10.46
C ASP A 20 -1.30 -3.22 9.03
N GLU A 21 -0.53 -2.15 8.81
CA GLU A 21 -0.19 -1.62 7.48
C GLU A 21 0.66 -2.62 6.68
N GLN A 22 1.68 -3.21 7.31
CA GLN A 22 2.52 -4.23 6.67
C GLN A 22 1.71 -5.47 6.28
N LYS A 23 0.76 -5.90 7.13
CA LYS A 23 -0.20 -6.96 6.79
C LYS A 23 -1.08 -6.56 5.61
N ALA A 24 -1.62 -5.34 5.59
CA ALA A 24 -2.44 -4.85 4.49
C ALA A 24 -1.68 -4.81 3.17
N LEU A 25 -0.44 -4.32 3.18
CA LEU A 25 0.45 -4.32 2.01
C LEU A 25 0.77 -5.74 1.54
N PHE A 26 1.06 -6.66 2.45
CA PHE A 26 1.32 -8.05 2.10
C PHE A 26 0.09 -8.73 1.46
N VAL A 27 -1.09 -8.52 2.06
CA VAL A 27 -2.36 -9.02 1.51
C VAL A 27 -2.62 -8.42 0.13
N ALA A 28 -2.39 -7.12 -0.06
CA ALA A 28 -2.53 -6.48 -1.36
C ALA A 28 -1.62 -7.14 -2.41
N VAL A 29 -0.36 -7.43 -2.08
CA VAL A 29 0.58 -8.14 -2.97
C VAL A 29 0.06 -9.53 -3.34
N VAL A 30 -0.40 -10.30 -2.36
CA VAL A 30 -0.95 -11.64 -2.60
C VAL A 30 -2.19 -11.58 -3.49
N VAL A 31 -3.09 -10.63 -3.24
CA VAL A 31 -4.30 -10.42 -4.06
C VAL A 31 -3.94 -10.01 -5.48
N MET A 32 -2.95 -9.13 -5.68
CA MET A 32 -2.47 -8.76 -7.02
C MET A 32 -1.97 -9.98 -7.79
N MET A 33 -1.20 -10.87 -7.15
CA MET A 33 -0.72 -12.10 -7.78
C MET A 33 -1.88 -13.03 -8.18
N ILE A 34 -2.88 -13.17 -7.32
CA ILE A 34 -4.08 -13.99 -7.61
C ILE A 34 -4.87 -13.37 -8.75
N ALA A 35 -5.06 -12.04 -8.75
CA ALA A 35 -5.79 -11.32 -9.79
C ALA A 35 -5.10 -11.44 -11.16
N ASP A 36 -3.78 -11.28 -11.22
CA ASP A 36 -2.99 -11.49 -12.44
C ASP A 36 -3.17 -12.92 -12.96
N ARG A 37 -3.09 -13.92 -12.07
CA ARG A 37 -3.24 -15.34 -12.43
C ARG A 37 -4.66 -15.68 -12.90
N ALA A 38 -5.67 -15.07 -12.29
CA ALA A 38 -7.07 -15.26 -12.66
C ALA A 38 -7.38 -14.67 -14.04
N LEU A 39 -6.91 -13.45 -14.32
CA LEU A 39 -7.09 -12.80 -15.61
C LEU A 39 -6.28 -13.48 -16.72
N TRP A 40 -5.15 -14.12 -16.39
CA TRP A 40 -4.41 -14.98 -17.33
C TRP A 40 -5.25 -16.17 -17.81
N TRP A 41 -6.10 -16.76 -16.96
CA TRP A 41 -6.98 -17.87 -17.38
C TRP A 41 -8.10 -17.46 -18.35
N ILE A 42 -8.32 -16.16 -18.54
CA ILE A 42 -9.36 -15.60 -19.42
C ILE A 42 -8.69 -14.91 -20.65
N ASP A 43 -7.42 -15.23 -20.92
CA ASP A 43 -6.66 -14.76 -22.09
C ASP A 43 -6.60 -13.23 -22.28
N PHE A 44 -6.62 -12.46 -21.18
CA PHE A 44 -6.45 -11.01 -21.25
C PHE A 44 -5.04 -10.61 -21.75
N PRO A 45 -4.92 -9.53 -22.56
CA PRO A 45 -3.62 -8.99 -22.96
C PRO A 45 -2.78 -8.61 -21.74
N PHE A 46 -1.48 -8.92 -21.79
CA PHE A 46 -0.55 -8.76 -20.66
C PHE A 46 -0.64 -7.37 -19.99
N VAL A 47 -0.61 -6.29 -20.76
CA VAL A 47 -0.64 -4.91 -20.24
C VAL A 47 -1.95 -4.61 -19.49
N VAL A 48 -3.08 -5.08 -20.01
CA VAL A 48 -4.40 -4.87 -19.40
C VAL A 48 -4.49 -5.70 -18.11
N ARG A 49 -4.00 -6.93 -18.17
CA ARG A 49 -3.95 -7.86 -17.04
C ARG A 49 -3.17 -7.30 -15.86
N THR A 50 -1.94 -6.86 -16.11
CA THR A 50 -1.06 -6.34 -15.06
C THR A 50 -1.61 -5.05 -14.47
N THR A 51 -2.14 -4.16 -15.31
CA THR A 51 -2.76 -2.91 -14.85
C THR A 51 -3.99 -3.17 -13.99
N ALA A 52 -4.85 -4.10 -14.42
CA ALA A 52 -6.02 -4.49 -13.65
C ALA A 52 -5.64 -5.14 -12.32
N ALA A 53 -4.64 -6.02 -12.31
CA ALA A 53 -4.14 -6.63 -11.08
C ALA A 53 -3.63 -5.57 -10.08
N VAL A 54 -2.81 -4.62 -10.53
CA VAL A 54 -2.35 -3.49 -9.71
C VAL A 54 -3.53 -2.66 -9.20
N GLY A 55 -4.52 -2.38 -10.05
CA GLY A 55 -5.74 -1.67 -9.66
C GLY A 55 -6.52 -2.38 -8.56
N VAL A 56 -6.65 -3.71 -8.64
CA VAL A 56 -7.31 -4.51 -7.59
C VAL A 56 -6.54 -4.41 -6.27
N GLY A 57 -5.20 -4.50 -6.30
CA GLY A 57 -4.37 -4.30 -5.13
C GLY A 57 -4.57 -2.92 -4.50
N PHE A 58 -4.59 -1.88 -5.34
CA PHE A 58 -4.76 -0.50 -4.90
C PHE A 58 -6.13 -0.25 -4.27
N ILE A 59 -7.22 -0.74 -4.89
CA ILE A 59 -8.57 -0.65 -4.31
C ILE A 59 -8.62 -1.38 -2.96
N GLY A 60 -7.97 -2.55 -2.85
CA GLY A 60 -7.86 -3.28 -1.61
C GLY A 60 -7.22 -2.47 -0.48
N LEU A 61 -6.19 -1.66 -0.78
CA LEU A 61 -5.55 -0.79 0.20
C LEU A 61 -6.46 0.34 0.69
N PHE A 62 -7.30 0.92 -0.17
CA PHE A 62 -8.29 1.92 0.24
C PHE A 62 -9.33 1.34 1.19
N ILE A 63 -9.77 0.10 0.91
CA ILE A 63 -10.68 -0.62 1.81
C ILE A 63 -9.98 -0.94 3.13
N ALA A 64 -8.74 -1.41 3.09
CA ALA A 64 -7.97 -1.71 4.28
C ALA A 64 -7.73 -0.45 5.14
N SER A 65 -7.35 0.66 4.52
CA SER A 65 -7.24 1.97 5.17
C SER A 65 -8.54 2.34 5.88
N TYR A 66 -9.67 2.29 5.17
CA TYR A 66 -10.96 2.62 5.75
C TYR A 66 -11.32 1.75 6.96
N LEU A 67 -11.01 0.45 6.91
CA LEU A 67 -11.29 -0.47 8.01
C LEU A 67 -10.36 -0.27 9.22
N LEU A 68 -9.12 0.15 8.99
CA LEU A 68 -8.13 0.35 10.06
C LEU A 68 -8.24 1.74 10.71
N THR A 69 -8.51 2.78 9.92
CA THR A 69 -8.40 4.19 10.36
C THR A 69 -9.74 4.94 10.32
N GLY A 70 -10.77 4.35 9.69
CA GLY A 70 -12.04 5.03 9.41
C GLY A 70 -11.98 6.01 8.23
N GLN A 71 -10.82 6.14 7.56
CA GLN A 71 -10.59 7.04 6.43
C GLN A 71 -10.08 6.27 5.20
N PHE A 72 -10.56 6.64 4.02
CA PHE A 72 -10.18 5.99 2.75
C PHE A 72 -8.72 6.25 2.34
N VAL A 73 -8.11 7.26 2.92
CA VAL A 73 -6.69 7.58 2.77
C VAL A 73 -6.05 7.36 4.13
N PRO A 74 -4.88 6.70 4.22
CA PRO A 74 -4.15 6.62 5.47
C PRO A 74 -3.95 8.04 6.02
N PRO A 75 -4.29 8.30 7.29
CA PRO A 75 -3.91 9.56 7.91
C PRO A 75 -2.39 9.63 7.91
N ASP A 76 -1.83 10.73 7.40
CA ASP A 76 -0.41 11.00 7.56
C ASP A 76 -0.10 10.94 9.07
N GLU A 77 1.02 10.33 9.48
CA GLU A 77 1.42 10.19 10.90
C GLU A 77 1.51 11.56 11.62
N ASP A 78 1.49 12.66 10.87
CA ASP A 78 1.57 14.05 11.33
C ASP A 78 0.20 14.75 11.43
N ALA A 79 -0.93 14.07 11.18
CA ALA A 79 -2.26 14.69 11.14
C ALA A 79 -2.76 15.21 12.51
N ASP A 80 -2.05 14.90 13.61
CA ASP A 80 -2.33 15.33 14.99
C ASP A 80 -1.24 16.28 15.56
N ASP A 81 -0.45 16.95 14.70
CA ASP A 81 0.35 18.12 15.12
C ASP A 81 -0.18 19.37 14.41
N ASP A 82 -0.51 20.41 15.20
CA ASP A 82 -1.20 21.66 14.84
C ASP A 82 -0.47 22.52 13.77
N LYS A 83 -0.24 22.01 12.57
CA LYS A 83 0.27 22.75 11.41
C LYS A 83 -0.34 22.22 10.12
N ARG A 84 -1.52 22.75 9.79
CA ARG A 84 -1.92 22.88 8.39
C ARG A 84 -0.86 23.72 7.70
N GLU A 85 0.13 23.08 7.07
CA GLU A 85 0.84 23.72 5.97
C GLU A 85 -0.18 23.83 4.84
N GLU A 86 -0.92 24.95 4.87
CA GLU A 86 -1.64 25.47 3.72
C GLU A 86 -0.67 25.42 2.55
N TYR A 87 -0.96 24.57 1.57
CA TYR A 87 -0.23 24.53 0.31
C TYR A 87 -0.29 25.94 -0.29
N VAL A 88 0.77 26.72 -0.07
CA VAL A 88 0.95 27.99 -0.76
C VAL A 88 1.24 27.62 -2.20
N ASP A 89 0.25 27.82 -3.06
CA ASP A 89 0.38 27.64 -4.50
C ASP A 89 1.45 28.62 -5.00
N GLU A 90 2.66 28.11 -5.30
CA GLU A 90 3.77 28.91 -5.85
C GLU A 90 3.50 29.42 -7.29
N MET A 91 2.29 29.20 -7.82
CA MET A 91 1.84 29.61 -9.16
C MET A 91 0.75 30.69 -9.16
N ASP A 92 0.55 31.45 -8.06
CA ASP A 92 -0.26 32.68 -8.10
C ASP A 92 0.67 33.90 -8.35
N PRO A 93 0.52 34.65 -9.46
CA PRO A 93 1.43 35.74 -9.83
C PRO A 93 1.32 37.01 -8.97
#